data_AF-A0A6A8AT26-F1
#
_entry.id   AF-A0A6A8AT26-F1
#
_cell.length_a   1.000
_cell.length_b   1.000
_cell.length_c   1.000
_cell.angle_alpha   90.00
_cell.angle_beta   90.00
_cell.angle_gamma   90.00
#
_symmetry.space_group_name_H-M   'P 1'
#
loop_
_entity.id
_entity.type
_entity.pdbx_description
1 polymer ?
#
loop_
_entity_poly.entity_id
_entity_poly.type
_entity_poly.pdbx_seq_one_letter_code
_entity_poly.pdbx_strand_id
1 'polypeptide(L)'
;RAGNRLTRRPSFYELLELATRKGAEVLGIDEKVGSLEEGKRADLILVDMLNPFLTPTKDPLTSIVLYGTSSDIDTVIVDGRILKRDGVLTTIDTAEALLRGQERVEEIIERFFEENPEQRKNWHKMVPYME
;
A
#
# COMPACT_ATOMS: atom_id res chain seq x y z
N ARG A 1 -26.07 25.86 14.37
CA ARG A 1 -26.51 24.52 14.81
C ARG A 1 -25.31 23.59 14.73
N ALA A 2 -24.70 23.23 15.87
CA ALA A 2 -23.58 22.31 15.93
C ALA A 2 -24.11 20.89 15.65
N GLY A 3 -23.97 20.44 14.40
CA GLY A 3 -24.29 19.08 14.01
C GLY A 3 -23.40 18.09 14.76
N ASN A 4 -24.01 17.04 15.28
CA ASN A 4 -23.40 15.96 16.05
C ASN A 4 -22.12 15.44 15.37
N ARG A 5 -20.94 15.75 15.93
CA ARG A 5 -19.61 15.41 15.34
C ARG A 5 -19.38 13.91 15.15
N LEU A 6 -20.19 13.06 15.81
CA LEU A 6 -19.98 11.62 15.87
C LEU A 6 -20.48 10.85 14.63
N THR A 7 -21.20 11.48 13.70
CA THR A 7 -21.76 10.80 12.51
C THR A 7 -21.39 11.43 11.17
N ARG A 8 -20.52 12.45 11.16
CA ARG A 8 -20.11 13.09 9.91
C ARG A 8 -19.07 12.22 9.20
N ARG A 9 -19.31 11.93 7.91
CA ARG A 9 -18.30 11.31 7.04
C ARG A 9 -17.09 12.26 6.87
N PRO A 10 -15.86 11.74 6.93
CA PRO A 10 -14.69 12.54 6.63
C PRO A 10 -14.74 13.02 5.18
N SER A 11 -14.19 14.20 4.90
CA SER A 11 -13.92 14.64 3.53
C SER A 11 -12.76 13.85 2.94
N PHE A 12 -12.61 13.85 1.62
CA PHE A 12 -11.46 13.23 0.96
C PHE A 12 -10.12 13.88 1.36
N TYR A 13 -10.13 15.18 1.67
CA TYR A 13 -8.98 15.88 2.24
C TYR A 13 -8.64 15.38 3.64
N GLU A 14 -9.65 15.15 4.50
CA GLU A 14 -9.41 14.57 5.83
C GLU A 14 -8.88 13.14 5.73
N LEU A 15 -9.31 12.36 4.74
CA LEU A 15 -8.76 11.03 4.47
C LEU A 15 -7.29 11.11 4.03
N LEU A 16 -6.92 12.07 3.17
CA LEU A 16 -5.52 12.31 2.80
C LEU A 16 -4.68 12.71 4.02
N GLU A 17 -5.18 13.60 4.87
CA GLU A 17 -4.50 13.99 6.10
C GLU A 17 -4.25 12.78 7.01
N LEU A 18 -5.25 11.90 7.18
CA LEU A 18 -5.13 10.66 7.94
C LEU A 18 -4.06 9.72 7.36
N ALA A 19 -3.96 9.63 6.04
CA ALA A 19 -2.96 8.82 5.36
C ALA A 19 -1.54 9.43 5.36
N THR A 20 -1.39 10.70 5.76
CA THR A 20 -0.12 11.45 5.69
C THR A 20 0.20 12.12 7.03
N ARG A 21 -0.04 13.43 7.15
CA ARG A 21 0.30 14.28 8.31
C ARG A 21 -0.23 13.72 9.62
N LYS A 22 -1.52 13.39 9.71
CA LYS A 22 -2.11 12.87 10.96
C LYS A 22 -1.60 11.46 11.29
N GLY A 23 -1.26 10.66 10.29
CA GLY A 23 -0.58 9.39 10.51
C GLY A 23 0.80 9.60 11.14
N ALA A 24 1.57 10.58 10.65
CA ALA A 24 2.86 10.95 11.21
C ALA A 24 2.74 11.49 12.66
N GLU A 25 1.70 12.30 12.95
CA GLU A 25 1.40 12.80 14.30
C GLU A 25 1.13 11.65 15.28
N VAL A 26 0.32 10.66 14.88
CA VAL A 26 0.01 9.48 15.71
C VAL A 26 1.27 8.66 16.01
N LEU A 27 2.20 8.60 15.06
CA LEU A 27 3.49 7.91 15.22
C LEU A 27 4.56 8.75 15.94
N GLY A 28 4.29 10.03 16.22
CA GLY A 28 5.24 10.95 16.85
C GLY A 28 6.46 11.29 15.98
N ILE A 29 6.27 11.32 14.65
CA ILE A 29 7.32 11.59 13.66
C ILE A 29 6.94 12.71 12.68
N ASP A 30 5.89 13.48 12.98
CA ASP A 30 5.37 14.58 12.16
C ASP A 30 6.36 15.71 11.95
N GLU A 31 7.31 15.93 12.86
CA GLU A 31 8.43 16.85 12.67
C GLU A 31 9.39 16.43 11.53
N LYS A 32 9.30 15.17 11.08
CA LYS A 32 10.20 14.60 10.06
C LYS A 32 9.52 14.26 8.74
N VAL A 33 8.25 13.85 8.76
CA VAL A 33 7.54 13.30 7.59
C VAL A 33 6.05 13.68 7.60
N GLY A 34 5.32 13.27 6.56
CA GLY A 34 3.86 13.40 6.49
C GLY A 34 3.33 14.70 5.87
N SER A 35 4.22 15.65 5.57
CA SER A 35 3.88 16.87 4.82
C SER A 35 5.07 17.40 4.01
N LEU A 36 4.78 18.24 3.02
CA LEU A 36 5.78 18.87 2.16
C LEU A 36 6.18 20.23 2.74
N GLU A 37 7.13 20.21 3.66
CA GLU A 37 7.63 21.39 4.36
C GLU A 37 9.15 21.38 4.39
N GLU A 38 9.78 22.56 4.35
CA GLU A 38 11.23 22.67 4.45
C GLU A 38 11.74 22.04 5.77
N GLY A 39 12.86 21.33 5.69
CA GLY A 39 13.46 20.63 6.83
C GLY A 39 12.92 19.22 7.09
N LYS A 40 11.78 18.84 6.50
CA LYS A 40 11.27 17.45 6.54
C LYS A 40 11.97 16.56 5.50
N ARG A 41 11.90 15.25 5.69
CA ARG A 41 12.43 14.25 4.77
C ARG A 41 11.67 14.29 3.45
N ALA A 42 12.37 13.97 2.36
CA ALA A 42 11.78 13.85 1.04
C ALA A 42 11.09 12.48 0.87
N ASP A 43 9.94 12.32 1.53
CA ASP A 43 9.05 11.16 1.43
C ASP A 43 7.86 11.53 0.52
N LEU A 44 7.99 11.20 -0.78
CA LEU A 44 7.12 11.70 -1.84
C LEU A 44 6.60 10.57 -2.72
N ILE A 45 5.40 10.75 -3.25
CA ILE A 45 4.88 9.98 -4.38
C ILE A 45 4.48 10.93 -5.51
N LEU A 46 4.70 10.52 -6.75
CA LEU A 46 4.14 11.15 -7.93
C LEU A 46 3.09 10.20 -8.50
N VAL A 47 1.90 10.73 -8.78
CA VAL A 47 0.78 9.96 -9.33
C VAL A 47 0.59 10.35 -10.79
N ASP A 48 0.54 9.36 -11.69
CA ASP A 48 0.17 9.58 -13.08
C ASP A 48 -1.34 9.74 -13.20
N MET A 49 -1.78 10.99 -13.36
CA MET A 49 -3.18 11.33 -13.52
C MET A 49 -3.70 11.07 -14.94
N LEU A 50 -2.83 10.89 -15.93
CA LEU A 50 -3.20 10.77 -17.34
C LEU A 50 -3.51 9.31 -17.71
N ASN A 51 -4.48 8.72 -17.03
CA ASN A 51 -4.95 7.37 -17.31
C ASN A 51 -6.48 7.27 -17.30
N PRO A 52 -7.09 6.23 -17.91
CA PRO A 52 -8.54 6.10 -18.05
C PRO A 52 -9.31 5.99 -16.73
N PHE A 53 -8.66 5.64 -15.62
CA PHE A 53 -9.29 5.49 -14.31
C PHE A 53 -9.34 6.81 -13.53
N LEU A 54 -8.38 7.72 -13.77
CA LEU A 54 -8.26 8.99 -13.07
C LEU A 54 -8.67 10.22 -13.90
N THR A 55 -8.76 10.10 -15.22
CA THR A 55 -9.10 11.18 -16.16
C THR A 55 -10.33 10.82 -17.02
N PRO A 56 -11.27 11.77 -17.23
CA PRO A 56 -11.25 13.17 -16.81
C PRO A 56 -11.61 13.36 -15.33
N THR A 57 -11.02 14.38 -14.69
CA THR A 57 -11.34 14.76 -13.30
C THR A 57 -11.46 16.28 -13.13
N LYS A 58 -12.32 16.70 -12.19
CA LYS A 58 -12.40 18.08 -11.72
C LYS A 58 -11.68 18.29 -10.38
N ASP A 59 -11.47 17.21 -9.63
CA ASP A 59 -10.78 17.19 -8.35
C ASP A 59 -9.88 15.95 -8.30
N PRO A 60 -8.58 16.11 -8.64
CA PRO A 60 -7.61 15.03 -8.64
C PRO A 60 -7.59 14.24 -7.32
N LEU A 61 -7.76 14.91 -6.18
CA LEU A 61 -7.70 14.24 -4.89
C LEU A 61 -8.87 13.26 -4.71
N THR A 62 -10.08 13.70 -5.02
CA THR A 62 -11.26 12.84 -4.97
C THR A 62 -11.09 11.64 -5.91
N SER A 63 -10.56 11.85 -7.11
CA SER A 63 -10.27 10.76 -8.06
C SER A 63 -9.27 9.76 -7.51
N ILE A 64 -8.15 10.21 -6.95
CA ILE A 64 -7.13 9.34 -6.36
C ILE A 64 -7.70 8.53 -5.20
N VAL A 65 -8.42 9.17 -4.27
CA VAL A 65 -8.92 8.50 -3.07
C VAL A 65 -10.00 7.46 -3.39
N LEU A 66 -10.84 7.71 -4.40
CA LEU A 66 -11.93 6.79 -4.76
C LEU A 66 -11.50 5.69 -5.74
N TYR A 67 -10.60 6.00 -6.68
CA TYR A 67 -10.34 5.14 -7.84
C TYR A 67 -8.86 4.78 -8.02
N GLY A 68 -7.96 5.47 -7.32
CA GLY A 68 -6.53 5.26 -7.46
C GLY A 68 -6.07 3.90 -6.93
N THR A 69 -5.05 3.37 -7.58
CA THR A 69 -4.37 2.12 -7.26
C THR A 69 -2.86 2.34 -7.20
N SER A 70 -2.12 1.35 -6.68
CA SER A 70 -0.65 1.39 -6.66
C SER A 70 -0.02 1.43 -8.05
N SER A 71 -0.73 0.99 -9.08
CA SER A 71 -0.29 1.03 -10.48
C SER A 71 -0.26 2.46 -11.03
N ASP A 72 -1.08 3.37 -10.50
CA ASP A 72 -1.13 4.78 -10.91
C ASP A 72 0.02 5.60 -10.32
N ILE A 73 0.78 5.05 -9.38
CA ILE A 73 1.96 5.71 -8.81
C ILE A 73 3.11 5.60 -9.79
N ASP A 74 3.62 6.71 -10.30
CA ASP A 74 4.75 6.72 -11.22
C ASP A 74 6.09 6.57 -10.46
N THR A 75 6.33 7.46 -9.51
CA THR A 75 7.60 7.60 -8.79
C THR A 75 7.36 7.59 -7.29
N VAL A 76 8.24 6.90 -6.55
CA VAL A 76 8.25 6.85 -5.08
C VAL A 76 9.64 7.25 -4.59
N ILE A 77 9.69 8.23 -3.70
CA ILE A 77 10.90 8.75 -3.07
C ILE A 77 10.78 8.59 -1.56
N VAL A 78 11.77 8.00 -0.92
CA VAL A 78 11.83 7.82 0.53
C VAL A 78 13.18 8.31 1.01
N ASP A 79 13.18 9.28 1.93
CA ASP A 79 14.39 9.93 2.45
C ASP A 79 15.32 10.42 1.32
N GLY A 80 14.72 10.95 0.24
CA GLY A 80 15.42 11.43 -0.96
C GLY A 80 15.91 10.33 -1.90
N ARG A 81 15.69 9.04 -1.59
CA ARG A 81 16.06 7.90 -2.44
C ARG A 81 14.88 7.45 -3.29
N ILE A 82 15.13 7.27 -4.57
CA ILE A 82 14.10 6.83 -5.51
C ILE A 82 13.98 5.32 -5.46
N LEU A 83 12.83 4.84 -4.99
CA LEU A 83 12.51 3.41 -4.86
C LEU A 83 11.63 2.88 -6.00
N LYS A 84 10.92 3.78 -6.69
CA LYS A 84 10.15 3.53 -7.90
C LYS A 84 10.31 4.71 -8.85
N ARG A 85 10.45 4.48 -10.15
CA ARG A 85 10.49 5.49 -11.20
C ARG A 85 9.90 4.95 -12.49
N ASP A 86 9.15 5.76 -13.22
CA ASP A 86 8.52 5.39 -14.48
C ASP A 86 7.68 4.10 -14.35
N GLY A 87 6.98 3.94 -13.22
CA GLY A 87 6.17 2.75 -12.95
C GLY A 87 6.94 1.52 -12.44
N VAL A 88 8.28 1.56 -12.37
CA VAL A 88 9.13 0.38 -12.09
C VAL A 88 9.90 0.53 -10.77
N LEU A 89 9.95 -0.53 -9.96
CA LEU A 89 10.77 -0.58 -8.73
C LEU A 89 12.26 -0.57 -9.08
N THR A 90 13.05 0.23 -8.36
CA THR A 90 14.48 0.44 -8.64
C THR A 90 15.41 -0.32 -7.71
N THR A 91 14.89 -0.89 -6.61
CA THR A 91 15.68 -1.48 -5.53
C THR A 91 15.46 -2.96 -5.29
N ILE A 92 14.50 -3.57 -6.00
CA ILE A 92 14.11 -4.97 -5.82
C ILE A 92 13.94 -5.62 -7.20
N ASP A 93 14.56 -6.78 -7.40
CA ASP A 93 14.16 -7.67 -8.49
C ASP A 93 12.82 -8.29 -8.12
N THR A 94 11.77 -7.87 -8.82
CA THR A 94 10.39 -8.26 -8.50
C THR A 94 10.16 -9.74 -8.78
N ALA A 95 10.75 -10.30 -9.84
CA ALA A 95 10.57 -11.71 -10.17
C ALA A 95 11.24 -12.59 -9.11
N GLU A 96 12.48 -12.25 -8.74
CA GLU A 96 13.20 -12.96 -7.69
C GLU A 96 12.46 -12.88 -6.34
N ALA A 97 11.99 -11.68 -5.95
CA ALA A 97 11.27 -11.50 -4.69
C ALA A 97 9.98 -12.32 -4.62
N LEU A 98 9.23 -12.40 -5.72
CA LEU A 98 8.01 -13.21 -5.80
C LEU A 98 8.31 -14.71 -5.69
N LEU A 99 9.34 -15.20 -6.39
CA LEU A 99 9.75 -16.61 -6.32
C LEU A 99 10.20 -17.00 -4.91
N ARG A 100 11.02 -16.17 -4.27
CA ARG A 100 11.43 -16.38 -2.86
C ARG A 100 10.24 -16.37 -1.91
N GLY A 101 9.25 -15.52 -2.17
CA GLY A 101 8.00 -15.48 -1.40
C GLY A 101 7.21 -16.78 -1.53
N GLN A 102 7.12 -17.33 -2.74
CA GLN A 102 6.47 -18.61 -3.02
C GLN A 102 7.18 -19.77 -2.31
N GLU A 103 8.50 -19.88 -2.43
CA GLU A 103 9.32 -20.89 -1.74
C GLU A 103 9.11 -20.84 -0.23
N ARG A 104 9.09 -19.63 0.36
CA ARG A 104 8.87 -19.47 1.81
C ARG A 104 7.48 -19.92 2.25
N VAL A 105 6.45 -19.70 1.44
CA VAL A 105 5.10 -20.20 1.76
C VAL A 105 5.08 -21.72 1.78
N GLU A 106 5.73 -22.37 0.81
CA GLU A 106 5.84 -23.84 0.77
C GLU A 106 6.54 -24.39 2.01
N GLU A 107 7.66 -23.79 2.43
CA GLU A 107 8.36 -24.16 3.67
C GLU A 107 7.48 -24.01 4.92
N ILE A 108 6.71 -22.92 5.01
CA ILE A 108 5.80 -22.67 6.14
C ILE A 108 4.68 -23.71 6.17
N ILE A 109 4.11 -24.04 5.01
CA ILE A 109 3.03 -25.03 4.89
C ILE A 109 3.52 -26.43 5.23
N GLU A 110 4.68 -26.85 4.72
CA GLU A 110 5.22 -28.17 5.05
C GLU A 110 5.52 -28.28 6.55
N ARG A 111 6.14 -27.26 7.16
CA ARG A 111 6.36 -27.23 8.61
C ARG A 111 5.05 -27.34 9.40
N PHE A 112 4.01 -26.63 8.97
CA PHE A 112 2.69 -26.73 9.60
C PHE A 112 2.14 -28.16 9.53
N PHE A 113 2.31 -28.87 8.42
CA PHE A 113 1.85 -30.24 8.26
C PHE A 113 2.71 -31.27 9.00
N GLU A 114 4.01 -31.05 9.12
CA GLU A 114 4.89 -31.86 9.97
C GLU A 114 4.44 -31.80 11.44
N GLU A 115 4.11 -30.61 11.92
CA GLU A 115 3.59 -30.39 13.28
C GLU A 115 2.13 -30.86 13.44
N ASN A 116 1.36 -30.91 12.35
CA ASN A 116 -0.07 -31.26 12.34
C ASN A 116 -0.43 -32.30 11.24
N PRO A 117 0.00 -33.56 11.36
CA PRO A 117 -0.15 -34.55 10.27
C PRO A 117 -1.60 -34.83 9.85
N GLU A 118 -2.55 -34.73 10.78
CA GLU A 118 -3.98 -34.92 10.48
C GLU A 118 -4.54 -33.80 9.59
N GLN A 119 -3.98 -32.58 9.67
CA GLN A 119 -4.41 -31.48 8.81
C GLN A 119 -3.99 -31.69 7.37
N ARG A 120 -2.83 -32.31 7.12
CA ARG A 120 -2.40 -32.68 5.75
C ARG A 120 -3.41 -33.59 5.07
N LYS A 121 -3.89 -34.61 5.80
CA LYS A 121 -4.91 -35.55 5.31
C LYS A 121 -6.24 -34.86 5.01
N ASN A 122 -6.64 -33.90 5.85
CA ASN A 122 -7.87 -33.13 5.64
C ASN A 122 -7.74 -32.17 4.45
N TRP A 123 -6.58 -31.55 4.28
CA TRP A 123 -6.29 -30.64 3.18
C TRP A 123 -6.39 -31.34 1.82
N HIS A 124 -5.75 -32.50 1.66
CA HIS A 124 -5.81 -33.27 0.40
C HIS A 124 -7.25 -33.72 0.05
N LYS A 125 -8.11 -33.95 1.05
CA LYS A 125 -9.54 -34.24 0.81
C LYS A 125 -10.33 -33.02 0.36
N MET A 126 -9.97 -31.83 0.82
CA MET A 126 -10.68 -30.58 0.50
C MET A 126 -10.26 -29.99 -0.85
N VAL A 127 -9.02 -30.20 -1.28
CA VAL A 127 -8.49 -29.63 -2.52
C VAL A 127 -7.86 -30.72 -3.42
N PRO A 128 -8.67 -31.64 -3.97
CA PRO A 128 -8.17 -32.83 -4.66
C PRO A 128 -7.50 -32.55 -6.02
N TYR A 129 -7.49 -31.31 -6.51
CA TYR A 129 -6.99 -30.94 -7.85
C TYR A 129 -5.60 -30.28 -7.85
N MET A 130 -4.94 -30.21 -6.68
CA MET A 130 -3.65 -29.53 -6.52
C MET A 130 -2.45 -30.50 -6.53
N GLU A 131 -2.64 -31.75 -6.96
CA GLU A 131 -1.57 -32.72 -7.23
C GLU A 131 -1.23 -32.79 -8.73
#